data_AF-A0A957X869-F1
#
_entry.id   AF-A0A957X869-F1
#
_cell.length_a   1.000
_cell.length_b   1.000
_cell.length_c   1.000
_cell.angle_alpha   90.00
_cell.angle_beta   90.00
_cell.angle_gamma   90.00
#
_symmetry.space_group_name_H-M   'P 1'
#
loop_
_entity.id
_entity.type
_entity.pdbx_description
1 polymer ?
#
loop_
_entity_poly.entity_id
_entity_poly.type
_entity_poly.pdbx_seq_one_letter_code
_entity_poly.pdbx_strand_id
1 'polypeptide(L)' 'MGSQGEGDSTRGELIDKVVKIKRCAAVVKGGRRFSFAAMVVVGNGNGRVGWGY' A
#
# COMPACT_ATOMS: atom_id res chain seq x y z
N MET A 1 17.29 22.03 -13.82
CA MET A 1 17.47 20.71 -13.18
C MET A 1 16.94 20.81 -11.76
N GLY A 2 15.67 20.50 -11.56
CA GLY A 2 15.05 20.49 -10.24
C GLY A 2 15.43 19.20 -9.52
N SER A 3 16.07 19.33 -8.36
CA SER A 3 16.32 18.26 -7.41
C SER A 3 14.99 17.67 -6.94
N GLN A 4 14.67 16.46 -7.39
CA GLN A 4 13.56 15.70 -6.84
C GLN A 4 13.95 15.17 -5.46
N GLY A 5 13.37 15.82 -4.45
CA GLY A 5 12.82 15.20 -3.23
C GLY A 5 13.66 14.13 -2.54
N GLU A 6 14.34 14.55 -1.49
CA GLU A 6 14.90 13.72 -0.43
C GLU A 6 13.77 12.96 0.29
N GLY A 7 13.43 11.77 -0.20
CA GLY A 7 12.37 10.93 0.32
C GLY A 7 12.81 10.13 1.54
N ASP A 8 12.83 10.80 2.69
CA ASP A 8 12.71 10.32 4.07
C ASP A 8 13.59 9.12 4.51
N SER A 9 14.60 9.48 5.30
CA SER A 9 15.61 8.64 5.95
C SER A 9 15.12 7.95 7.24
N THR A 10 13.83 7.62 7.34
CA THR A 10 13.26 6.85 8.47
C THR A 10 13.03 5.36 8.13
N ARG A 11 13.71 4.84 7.09
CA ARG A 11 13.55 3.49 6.52
C ARG A 11 14.32 2.36 7.22
N GLY A 12 14.83 2.58 8.43
CA GLY A 12 15.78 1.64 9.05
C GLY A 12 15.19 0.29 9.50
N GLU A 13 13.93 0.26 9.95
CA GLU A 13 13.40 -0.94 10.64
C GLU A 13 11.93 -1.24 10.38
N LEU A 14 11.24 -0.56 9.46
CA LEU A 14 9.84 -0.89 9.17
C LEU A 14 9.77 -1.94 8.06
N ILE A 15 9.35 -3.15 8.43
CA ILE A 15 9.05 -4.26 7.53
C ILE A 15 7.63 -4.09 7.01
N ASP A 16 7.47 -3.90 5.70
CA ASP A 16 6.18 -3.94 5.03
C ASP A 16 5.88 -5.35 4.47
N LYS A 17 4.61 -5.76 4.58
CA LYS A 17 4.10 -7.01 4.04
C LYS A 17 2.73 -6.78 3.41
N VAL A 18 2.62 -7.06 2.12
CA VAL A 18 1.34 -7.13 1.41
C VAL A 18 0.68 -8.46 1.76
N VAL A 19 -0.46 -8.39 2.43
CA VAL A 19 -1.15 -9.59 2.95
C VAL A 19 -2.14 -10.12 1.93
N LYS A 20 -2.94 -9.23 1.32
CA LYS A 20 -3.96 -9.61 0.32
C LYS A 20 -4.14 -8.51 -0.70
N ILE A 21 -4.26 -8.90 -1.97
CA ILE A 21 -4.68 -8.02 -3.06
C ILE A 21 -6.04 -8.51 -3.56
N LYS A 22 -7.02 -7.62 -3.57
CA LYS A 22 -8.36 -7.87 -4.08
C LYS A 22 -8.55 -7.13 -5.40
N ARG A 23 -9.00 -7.85 -6.43
CA ARG A 23 -9.55 -7.24 -7.64
C ARG A 23 -11.04 -7.01 -7.44
N CYS A 24 -11.44 -5.76 -7.40
CA CYS A 24 -12.84 -5.34 -7.36
C CYS A 24 -13.24 -4.82 -8.74
N ALA A 25 -14.50 -5.06 -9.13
CA ALA A 25 -15.05 -4.55 -10.38
C ALA A 25 -16.41 -3.93 -10.12
N ALA A 26 -16.59 -2.66 -10.48
CA ALA A 26 -17.88 -2.00 -10.49
C ALA A 26 -18.47 -2.08 -11.90
N VAL A 27 -19.61 -2.76 -12.05
CA VAL A 27 -20.33 -2.85 -13.33
C VAL A 27 -21.09 -1.53 -13.55
N VAL A 28 -20.90 -0.92 -14.71
CA VAL A 28 -21.62 0.29 -15.15
C VAL A 28 -22.25 0.02 -16.52
N LYS A 29 -23.13 0.93 -16.98
CA LYS A 29 -23.95 0.71 -18.20
C LYS A 29 -23.18 0.36 -19.49
N GLY A 30 -21.87 0.62 -19.54
CA GLY A 30 -21.01 0.37 -20.72
C GLY A 30 -19.79 -0.51 -20.45
N GLY A 31 -19.69 -1.15 -19.29
CA GLY A 31 -18.53 -2.01 -19.00
C GLY A 31 -18.27 -2.20 -17.51
N ARG A 32 -17.04 -2.62 -17.20
CA ARG A 32 -16.59 -2.84 -15.81
C ARG A 32 -15.45 -1.89 -15.50
N ARG A 33 -15.61 -1.09 -14.45
CA ARG A 33 -14.51 -0.35 -13.83
C ARG A 33 -13.78 -1.29 -12.89
N PHE A 34 -12.56 -1.67 -13.25
CA PHE A 34 -11.71 -2.48 -12.38
C PHE A 34 -10.93 -1.59 -11.42
N SER A 35 -10.80 -2.06 -10.18
CA SER A 35 -9.98 -1.44 -9.16
C SER A 35 -9.29 -2.52 -8.36
N PHE A 36 -8.11 -2.19 -7.84
CA PHE A 36 -7.37 -3.08 -6.95
C PHE A 36 -7.37 -2.44 -5.57
N ALA A 37 -7.59 -3.27 -4.56
CA ALA A 37 -7.44 -2.85 -3.18
C ALA A 37 -6.48 -3.81 -2.48
N ALA A 38 -5.57 -3.28 -1.69
CA ALA A 38 -4.46 -4.04 -1.14
C ALA A 38 -4.39 -3.84 0.37
N MET A 39 -4.45 -4.92 1.12
CA MET A 39 -4.22 -4.89 2.56
C MET A 39 -2.73 -4.99 2.83
N VAL A 40 -2.16 -3.94 3.40
CA VAL A 40 -0.74 -3.84 3.72
C VAL A 40 -0.57 -3.75 5.23
N VAL A 41 0.41 -4.48 5.75
CA VAL A 41 0.82 -4.41 7.15
C VAL A 41 2.24 -3.88 7.18
N VAL A 42 2.51 -2.92 8.05
CA VAL A 42 3.83 -2.34 8.28
C VAL A 42 4.16 -2.54 9.76
N GLY A 43 5.35 -3.02 10.08
CA GLY A 43 5.73 -3.19 11.48
C GLY A 43 7.23 -3.24 11.68
N ASN A 44 7.67 -2.91 12.88
CA ASN A 44 9.11 -2.81 13.19
C ASN A 44 9.70 -4.06 13.86
N GLY A 45 9.00 -5.19 13.84
CA GLY A 45 9.41 -6.44 14.53
C GLY A 45 9.39 -6.38 16.06
N ASN A 46 9.49 -5.18 16.64
CA ASN A 46 9.55 -4.88 18.07
C ASN A 46 8.15 -4.62 18.67
N GLY A 47 7.13 -5.29 18.14
CA GLY A 47 5.76 -5.24 18.65
C GLY A 47 4.91 -4.03 18.23
N ARG A 48 5.45 -3.10 17.43
CA ARG A 48 4.64 -2.03 16.81
C ARG A 48 4.26 -2.41 15.39
N VAL A 49 2.95 -2.53 15.16
CA VAL A 49 2.37 -2.89 13.87
C VAL A 49 1.27 -1.90 13.49
N GLY A 50 1.21 -1.54 12.21
CA GLY A 50 0.15 -0.78 11.57
C GLY A 50 -0.37 -1.54 10.36
N TRP A 51 -1.66 -1.38 10.05
CA TRP A 51 -2.28 -2.02 8.90
C TRP A 51 -3.20 -1.03 8.17
N GLY A 52 -3.31 -1.17 6.86
CA GLY A 52 -4.09 -0.29 5.98
C GLY A 52 -4.66 -1.01 4.76
N TYR A 53 -5.63 -0.40 4.10
CA TYR A 53 -6.38 -0.92 2.94
C TYR A 53 -6.40 0.10 1.80
#